data_AF-A0A835Z7Z3-F1
#
_entry.id   AF-A0A835Z7Z3-F1
#
_cell.length_a   1.000
_cell.length_b   1.000
_cell.length_c   1.000
_cell.angle_alpha   90.00
_cell.angle_beta   90.00
_cell.angle_gamma   90.00
#
_symmetry.space_group_name_H-M   'P 1'
#
loop_
_entity.id
_entity.type
_entity.pdbx_description
1 polymer ?
#
loop_
_entity_poly.entity_id
_entity_poly.type
_entity_poly.pdbx_seq_one_letter_code
_entity_poly.pdbx_strand_id
1 'polypeptide(L)'
;MNIQGASITESIRVDSASNKGSVFDAISLICPANTRQANFEALRSLRESCPELSRKMVHLRINGKGKSTPCADAATLVEIVWALPGKAARDFRRSSANLVCRVLSGDLALVEQIEARHHVLQGSGDGGHLALAFLVADTANTITPAHHTQLALNDMPAGFAFLTDVARAEIASSMVPDELAKRKRDDQAERQKRSLQTSLST
;
A
#
# COMPACT_ATOMS: atom_id res chain seq x y z
N MET A 1 8.56 -18.71 2.22
CA MET A 1 9.00 -18.15 0.93
C MET A 1 9.11 -16.64 1.13
N ASN A 2 10.32 -16.14 1.40
CA ASN A 2 10.54 -14.71 1.71
C ASN A 2 10.33 -13.89 0.44
N ILE A 3 9.22 -13.15 0.39
CA ILE A 3 9.01 -12.10 -0.61
C ILE A 3 9.81 -10.90 -0.10
N GLN A 4 11.12 -10.87 -0.40
CA GLN A 4 11.85 -9.61 -0.34
C GLN A 4 11.18 -8.69 -1.34
N GLY A 5 10.42 -7.72 -0.84
CA GLY A 5 9.93 -6.61 -1.65
C GLY A 5 11.11 -6.03 -2.38
N ALA A 6 11.11 -6.12 -3.72
CA ALA A 6 12.14 -5.52 -4.53
C ALA A 6 12.15 -4.03 -4.17
N SER A 7 13.19 -3.60 -3.46
CA SER A 7 13.38 -2.19 -3.12
C SER A 7 13.56 -1.46 -4.44
N ILE A 8 12.53 -0.74 -4.88
CA ILE A 8 12.56 0.11 -6.08
C ILE A 8 13.40 1.34 -5.69
N THR A 9 14.72 1.17 -5.63
CA THR A 9 15.64 2.28 -5.31
C THR A 9 15.92 3.17 -6.50
N GLU A 10 15.66 2.69 -7.72
CA GLU A 10 15.89 3.46 -8.95
C GLU A 10 14.56 3.94 -9.54
N SER A 11 14.31 5.25 -9.43
CA SER A 11 13.15 5.90 -10.06
C SER A 11 13.35 5.96 -11.58
N ILE A 12 12.32 5.63 -12.36
CA ILE A 12 12.30 5.83 -13.82
C ILE A 12 12.42 7.33 -14.09
N ARG A 13 13.43 7.76 -14.87
CA ARG A 13 13.56 9.16 -15.27
C ARG A 13 12.43 9.53 -16.23
N VAL A 14 11.78 10.66 -15.96
CA VAL A 14 10.68 11.20 -16.76
C VAL A 14 11.07 12.56 -17.33
N ASP A 15 10.71 12.77 -18.59
CA ASP A 15 10.83 14.06 -19.26
C ASP A 15 9.65 14.97 -18.89
N SER A 16 9.93 16.12 -18.29
CA SER A 16 8.91 17.03 -17.76
C SER A 16 8.06 17.70 -18.85
N ALA A 17 8.59 17.87 -20.06
CA ALA A 17 7.86 18.51 -21.15
C ALA A 17 6.88 17.55 -21.82
N SER A 18 7.29 16.30 -22.04
CA SER A 18 6.51 15.32 -22.79
C SER A 18 5.79 14.28 -21.93
N ASN A 19 6.04 14.24 -20.61
CA ASN A 19 5.56 13.24 -19.67
C ASN A 19 5.89 11.79 -20.08
N LYS A 20 7.01 11.58 -20.77
CA LYS A 20 7.48 10.26 -21.20
C LYS A 20 8.61 9.77 -20.30
N GLY A 21 8.57 8.50 -19.94
CA GLY A 21 9.60 7.86 -19.12
C GLY A 21 10.66 7.14 -19.96
N SER A 22 11.86 7.00 -19.39
CA SER A 22 12.97 6.24 -19.97
C SER A 22 12.63 4.75 -20.09
N VAL A 23 12.68 4.21 -21.31
CA VAL A 23 12.50 2.77 -21.56
C VAL A 23 13.67 1.98 -20.94
N PHE A 24 14.89 2.51 -20.99
CA PHE A 24 16.03 1.81 -20.40
C PHE A 24 15.94 1.68 -18.88
N ASP A 25 15.40 2.69 -18.20
CA ASP A 25 15.26 2.65 -16.75
C ASP A 25 14.17 1.63 -16.36
N ALA A 26 13.09 1.54 -17.13
CA ALA A 26 12.07 0.51 -16.95
C ALA A 26 12.63 -0.91 -17.16
N ILE A 27 13.49 -1.10 -18.17
CA ILE A 27 14.16 -2.38 -18.42
C ILE A 27 15.12 -2.72 -17.27
N SER A 28 15.99 -1.78 -16.86
CA SER A 28 16.92 -1.97 -15.74
C SER A 28 16.22 -2.32 -14.44
N LEU A 29 15.06 -1.70 -14.19
CA LEU A 29 14.27 -1.94 -12.98
C LEU A 29 13.81 -3.41 -12.87
N ILE A 30 13.54 -4.06 -14.00
CA ILE A 30 12.99 -5.43 -14.05
C ILE A 30 14.08 -6.47 -14.29
N CYS A 31 15.08 -6.11 -15.08
CA CYS A 31 16.18 -6.97 -15.47
C CYS A 31 17.43 -6.56 -14.68
N PRO A 32 17.71 -7.22 -13.53
CA PRO A 32 18.79 -6.83 -12.63
C PRO A 32 20.19 -7.08 -13.19
N ALA A 33 20.31 -7.65 -14.39
CA ALA A 33 21.54 -7.64 -15.17
C ALA A 33 21.79 -6.20 -15.65
N ASN A 34 22.16 -5.31 -14.72
CA ASN A 34 22.28 -3.85 -14.87
C ASN A 34 23.47 -3.44 -15.75
N THR A 35 23.74 -4.22 -16.79
CA THR A 35 24.71 -3.90 -17.82
C THR A 35 23.99 -3.19 -18.95
N ARG A 36 24.59 -2.12 -19.44
CA ARG A 36 24.08 -1.36 -20.58
C ARG A 36 23.84 -2.26 -21.81
N GLN A 37 24.69 -3.27 -21.99
CA GLN A 37 24.60 -4.23 -23.08
C GLN A 37 23.33 -5.09 -22.99
N ALA A 38 23.03 -5.65 -21.82
CA ALA A 38 21.81 -6.45 -21.62
C ALA A 38 20.54 -5.62 -21.90
N ASN A 39 20.52 -4.35 -21.50
CA ASN A 39 19.40 -3.46 -21.78
C ASN A 39 19.23 -3.19 -23.28
N PHE A 40 20.32 -3.04 -24.02
CA PHE A 40 20.27 -2.90 -25.48
C PHE A 40 19.77 -4.16 -26.17
N GLU A 41 20.20 -5.34 -25.71
CA GLU A 41 19.75 -6.63 -26.24
C GLU A 41 18.28 -6.88 -25.93
N ALA A 42 17.82 -6.56 -24.72
CA ALA A 42 16.42 -6.63 -24.35
C ALA A 42 15.56 -5.69 -25.22
N LEU A 43 16.01 -4.45 -25.43
CA LEU A 43 15.33 -3.51 -26.31
C LEU A 43 15.34 -3.96 -27.78
N ARG A 44 16.43 -4.59 -28.25
CA ARG A 44 16.51 -5.15 -29.60
C ARG A 44 15.53 -6.30 -29.77
N SER A 45 15.52 -7.25 -28.83
CA SER A 45 14.61 -8.40 -28.84
C SER A 45 13.15 -7.94 -28.78
N LEU A 46 12.85 -6.91 -27.99
CA LEU A 46 11.53 -6.28 -27.93
C LEU A 46 11.12 -5.66 -29.26
N ARG A 47 12.05 -5.02 -29.99
CA ARG A 47 11.77 -4.45 -31.31
C ARG A 47 11.46 -5.50 -32.36
N GLU A 48 12.12 -6.65 -32.26
CA GLU A 48 11.92 -7.78 -33.17
C GLU A 48 10.61 -8.52 -32.86
N SER A 49 10.29 -8.74 -31.58
CA SER A 49 9.10 -9.48 -31.17
C SER A 49 7.82 -8.63 -31.17
N CYS A 50 7.94 -7.33 -30.92
CA CYS A 50 6.82 -6.40 -30.74
C CYS A 50 7.09 -5.07 -31.48
N PRO A 51 7.03 -5.06 -32.83
CA PRO A 51 7.31 -3.86 -33.62
C PRO A 51 6.35 -2.70 -33.31
N GLU A 52 5.11 -2.99 -32.92
CA GLU A 52 4.11 -1.97 -32.59
C GLU A 52 4.51 -1.13 -31.37
N LEU A 53 5.09 -1.74 -30.33
CA LEU A 53 5.60 -1.01 -29.17
C LEU A 53 6.74 -0.07 -29.55
N SER A 54 7.55 -0.48 -30.52
CA SER A 54 8.70 0.28 -30.99
C SER A 54 8.30 1.54 -31.72
N ARG A 55 7.16 1.52 -32.43
CA ARG A 55 6.59 2.70 -33.10
C ARG A 55 6.09 3.76 -32.12
N LYS A 56 5.64 3.33 -30.94
CA LYS A 56 5.19 4.23 -29.85
C LYS A 56 6.36 4.89 -29.10
N MET A 57 7.60 4.42 -29.29
CA MET A 57 8.78 4.99 -28.64
C MET A 57 9.31 6.20 -29.40
N VAL A 58 9.66 7.25 -28.66
CA VAL A 58 10.31 8.46 -29.20
C VAL A 58 11.69 8.60 -28.59
N HIS A 59 12.69 8.94 -29.39
CA HIS A 59 14.03 9.22 -28.87
C HIS A 59 14.11 10.68 -28.42
N LEU A 60 14.31 10.89 -27.13
CA LEU A 60 14.35 12.22 -26.52
C LEU A 60 15.60 12.38 -25.64
N ARG A 61 16.04 13.62 -25.45
CA ARG A 61 16.96 13.97 -24.37
C ARG A 61 16.12 14.38 -23.17
N ILE A 62 16.06 13.52 -22.15
CA ILE A 62 15.24 13.73 -20.95
C ILE A 62 15.65 15.06 -20.30
N ASN A 63 14.70 15.99 -20.19
CA ASN A 63 14.90 17.35 -19.66
C ASN A 63 16.04 18.11 -20.35
N GLY A 64 16.25 17.87 -21.65
CA GLY A 64 17.30 18.49 -22.46
C GLY A 64 18.72 18.02 -22.13
N LYS A 65 18.89 17.06 -21.21
CA LYS A 65 20.20 16.61 -20.72
C LYS A 65 20.56 15.22 -21.24
N GLY A 66 21.86 14.95 -21.32
CA GLY A 66 22.39 13.62 -21.60
C GLY A 66 22.23 13.13 -23.05
N LYS A 67 22.20 11.80 -23.22
CA LYS A 67 22.11 11.14 -24.53
C LYS A 67 20.67 10.98 -24.96
N SER A 68 20.46 10.95 -26.28
CA SER A 68 19.17 10.58 -26.85
C SER A 68 18.79 9.18 -26.38
N THR A 69 17.66 9.08 -25.69
CA THR A 69 17.19 7.89 -24.97
C THR A 69 15.80 7.53 -25.49
N PRO A 70 15.51 6.24 -25.74
CA PRO A 70 14.16 5.81 -26.07
C PRO A 70 13.23 6.06 -24.87
N CYS A 71 12.18 6.83 -25.11
CA CYS A 71 11.17 7.21 -24.13
C CYS A 71 9.79 6.81 -24.63
N ALA A 72 8.90 6.48 -23.70
CA ALA A 72 7.52 6.11 -23.99
C ALA A 72 6.56 6.65 -22.92
N ASP A 73 5.26 6.71 -23.23
CA ASP A 73 4.24 7.05 -22.24
C ASP A 73 4.07 5.91 -21.20
N ALA A 74 3.39 6.21 -20.10
CA ALA A 74 3.24 5.25 -19.00
C ALA A 74 2.56 3.95 -19.44
N ALA A 75 1.52 4.04 -20.29
CA ALA A 75 0.81 2.87 -20.81
C ALA A 75 1.74 1.97 -21.65
N THR A 76 2.50 2.55 -22.57
CA THR A 76 3.47 1.81 -23.38
C THR A 76 4.59 1.24 -22.52
N LEU A 77 5.06 1.94 -21.47
CA LEU A 77 6.04 1.38 -20.54
C LEU A 77 5.51 0.11 -19.88
N VAL A 78 4.24 0.09 -19.41
CA VAL A 78 3.63 -1.13 -18.86
C VAL A 78 3.53 -2.25 -19.90
N GLU A 79 3.15 -1.94 -21.14
CA GLU A 79 3.14 -2.93 -22.23
C GLU A 79 4.55 -3.50 -22.48
N ILE A 80 5.58 -2.66 -22.44
CA ILE A 80 6.99 -3.07 -22.57
C ILE A 80 7.35 -4.03 -21.44
N VAL A 81 7.04 -3.71 -20.19
CA VAL A 81 7.28 -4.57 -19.01
C VAL A 81 6.68 -5.97 -19.21
N TRP A 82 5.49 -6.05 -19.79
CA TRP A 82 4.82 -7.31 -20.11
C TRP A 82 5.43 -8.07 -21.29
N ALA A 83 5.98 -7.37 -22.27
CA ALA A 83 6.63 -7.97 -23.42
C ALA A 83 8.08 -8.40 -23.14
N LEU A 84 8.72 -7.94 -22.04
CA LEU A 84 10.12 -8.27 -21.77
C LEU A 84 10.35 -9.79 -21.59
N PRO A 85 11.37 -10.36 -22.25
CA PRO A 85 11.74 -11.76 -22.08
C PRO A 85 12.57 -11.98 -20.82
N GLY A 86 12.75 -13.25 -20.45
CA GLY A 86 13.65 -13.66 -19.37
C GLY A 86 12.97 -14.02 -18.04
N LYS A 87 13.75 -14.69 -17.18
CA LYS A 87 13.28 -15.18 -15.87
C LYS A 87 12.90 -14.03 -14.92
N ALA A 88 13.72 -12.98 -14.87
CA ALA A 88 13.47 -11.82 -14.01
C ALA A 88 12.16 -11.10 -14.37
N ALA A 89 11.94 -10.85 -15.66
CA ALA A 89 10.68 -10.26 -16.13
C ALA A 89 9.48 -11.15 -15.79
N ARG A 90 9.58 -12.47 -15.97
CA ARG A 90 8.53 -13.43 -15.58
C ARG A 90 8.22 -13.38 -14.08
N ASP A 91 9.25 -13.37 -13.24
CA ASP A 91 9.11 -13.31 -11.78
C ASP A 91 8.47 -11.98 -11.36
N PHE A 92 8.85 -10.86 -11.99
CA PHE A 92 8.21 -9.56 -11.81
C PHE A 92 6.72 -9.58 -12.18
N ARG A 93 6.35 -10.21 -13.32
CA ARG A 93 4.94 -10.32 -13.70
C ARG A 93 4.12 -11.12 -12.71
N ARG A 94 4.67 -12.24 -12.25
CA ARG A 94 4.03 -13.09 -11.25
C ARG A 94 3.78 -12.32 -9.94
N SER A 95 4.79 -11.59 -9.45
CA SER A 95 4.67 -10.78 -8.23
C SER A 95 3.62 -9.68 -8.38
N SER A 96 3.60 -9.00 -9.52
CA SER A 96 2.62 -7.95 -9.81
C SER A 96 1.19 -8.50 -9.95
N ALA A 97 1.02 -9.64 -10.62
CA ALA A 97 -0.28 -10.31 -10.71
C ALA A 97 -0.79 -10.75 -9.32
N ASN A 98 0.10 -11.27 -8.47
CA ASN A 98 -0.25 -11.62 -7.10
C ASN A 98 -0.68 -10.38 -6.29
N LEU A 99 -0.03 -9.23 -6.49
CA LEU A 99 -0.43 -7.97 -5.87
C LEU A 99 -1.83 -7.55 -6.32
N VAL A 100 -2.11 -7.60 -7.63
CA VAL A 100 -3.45 -7.30 -8.17
C VAL A 100 -4.50 -8.25 -7.61
N CYS A 101 -4.23 -9.56 -7.61
CA CYS A 101 -5.13 -10.56 -7.02
C CYS A 101 -5.38 -10.29 -5.53
N ARG A 102 -4.36 -9.89 -4.76
CA ARG A 102 -4.52 -9.53 -3.35
C ARG A 102 -5.39 -8.29 -3.17
N VAL A 103 -5.18 -7.27 -4.01
CA VAL A 103 -5.98 -6.03 -3.95
C VAL A 103 -7.44 -6.32 -4.29
N LEU A 104 -7.71 -7.16 -5.30
CA LEU A 104 -9.06 -7.45 -5.76
C LEU A 104 -9.80 -8.48 -4.90
N SER A 105 -9.11 -9.53 -4.43
CA SER A 105 -9.71 -10.58 -3.60
C SER A 105 -9.74 -10.23 -2.10
N GLY A 106 -9.14 -9.11 -1.72
CA GLY A 106 -8.82 -8.82 -0.32
C GLY A 106 -7.58 -9.57 0.15
N ASP A 107 -6.90 -9.02 1.14
CA ASP A 107 -5.72 -9.65 1.72
C ASP A 107 -6.13 -10.73 2.72
N LEU A 108 -6.25 -11.97 2.23
CA LEU A 108 -6.58 -13.12 3.09
C LEU A 108 -5.56 -13.33 4.21
N ALA A 109 -4.29 -12.93 4.03
CA ALA A 109 -3.31 -13.00 5.11
C ALA A 109 -3.62 -11.99 6.22
N LEU A 110 -4.25 -10.85 5.90
CA LEU A 110 -4.74 -9.91 6.89
C LEU A 110 -5.97 -10.46 7.61
N VAL A 111 -6.86 -11.16 6.88
CA VAL A 111 -8.02 -11.84 7.48
C VAL A 111 -7.56 -12.90 8.48
N GLU A 112 -6.62 -13.76 8.11
CA GLU A 112 -6.05 -14.78 9.01
C GLU A 112 -5.39 -14.15 10.26
N GLN A 113 -4.69 -13.02 10.10
CA GLN A 113 -4.11 -12.29 11.23
C GLN A 113 -5.17 -11.67 12.14
N ILE A 114 -6.24 -11.11 11.56
CA ILE A 114 -7.37 -10.58 12.33
C ILE A 114 -8.05 -11.71 13.11
N GLU A 115 -8.30 -12.86 12.49
CA GLU A 115 -8.90 -14.02 13.13
C GLU A 115 -8.02 -14.59 14.24
N ALA A 116 -6.71 -14.72 14.00
CA ALA A 116 -5.75 -15.17 15.01
C ALA A 116 -5.68 -14.21 16.21
N ARG A 117 -5.60 -12.89 15.96
CA ARG A 117 -5.61 -11.87 17.02
C ARG A 117 -6.95 -11.87 17.77
N HIS A 118 -8.07 -12.00 17.06
CA HIS A 118 -9.41 -12.09 17.65
C HIS A 118 -9.54 -13.31 18.56
N HIS A 119 -9.03 -14.48 18.16
CA HIS A 119 -9.04 -15.68 18.98
C HIS A 119 -8.22 -15.52 20.27
N VAL A 120 -7.05 -14.87 20.20
CA VAL A 120 -6.22 -14.55 21.38
C VAL A 120 -6.94 -13.59 22.33
N LEU A 121 -7.64 -12.59 21.79
CA LEU A 121 -8.40 -11.61 22.57
C LEU A 121 -9.65 -12.22 23.22
N GLN A 122 -10.34 -13.16 22.59
CA GLN A 122 -11.49 -13.84 23.18
C GLN A 122 -11.10 -14.92 24.20
N GLY A 123 -9.91 -15.53 24.05
CA GLY A 123 -9.41 -16.55 24.98
C GLY A 123 -8.81 -16.00 26.28
N SER A 124 -8.45 -14.71 26.32
CA SER A 124 -7.92 -14.06 27.52
C SER A 124 -9.07 -13.41 28.29
N GLY A 125 -9.33 -13.83 29.53
CA GLY A 125 -10.45 -13.33 30.36
C GLY A 125 -10.50 -11.80 30.58
N ASP A 126 -9.41 -11.09 30.29
CA ASP A 126 -9.27 -9.62 30.35
C ASP A 126 -9.17 -8.95 28.96
N GLY A 127 -9.28 -9.71 27.87
CA GLY A 127 -8.91 -9.29 26.51
C GLY A 127 -9.74 -8.14 25.93
N GLY A 128 -10.99 -7.98 26.38
CA GLY A 128 -11.83 -6.84 26.00
C GLY A 128 -11.36 -5.51 26.60
N HIS A 129 -10.78 -5.54 27.81
CA HIS A 129 -10.35 -4.34 28.53
C HIS A 129 -8.99 -3.83 28.04
N LEU A 130 -8.06 -4.75 27.72
CA LEU A 130 -6.74 -4.40 27.19
C LEU A 130 -6.79 -3.91 25.74
N ALA A 131 -7.68 -4.47 24.91
CA ALA A 131 -7.90 -3.99 23.55
C ALA A 131 -8.49 -2.56 23.54
N LEU A 132 -9.40 -2.26 24.46
CA LEU A 132 -9.92 -0.90 24.67
C LEU A 132 -8.84 0.04 25.20
N ALA A 133 -8.00 -0.40 26.15
CA ALA A 133 -6.90 0.40 26.66
C ALA A 133 -5.88 0.75 25.57
N PHE A 134 -5.59 -0.18 24.64
CA PHE A 134 -4.72 0.10 23.49
C PHE A 134 -5.35 1.12 22.52
N LEU A 135 -6.63 0.94 22.17
CA LEU A 135 -7.36 1.89 21.31
C LEU A 135 -7.55 3.27 21.94
N VAL A 136 -7.60 3.35 23.28
CA VAL A 136 -7.79 4.60 24.03
C VAL A 136 -6.45 5.27 24.37
N ALA A 137 -5.38 4.52 24.62
CA ALA A 137 -4.06 5.08 24.96
C ALA A 137 -3.47 5.93 23.83
N ASP A 138 -3.77 5.61 22.57
CA ASP A 138 -3.32 6.40 21.41
C ASP A 138 -4.01 7.77 21.30
N THR A 139 -5.10 7.99 22.04
CA THR A 139 -5.82 9.28 22.08
C THR A 139 -5.35 10.21 23.21
N ALA A 140 -4.51 9.74 24.14
CA ALA A 140 -4.17 10.48 25.36
C ALA A 140 -2.77 11.13 25.38
N ASN A 141 -1.85 10.80 24.45
CA ASN A 141 -0.51 11.40 24.45
C ASN A 141 -0.37 12.56 23.45
N THR A 142 -0.61 13.76 23.97
CA THR A 142 -0.22 15.04 23.38
C THR A 142 1.27 15.30 23.66
N ILE A 143 2.08 15.30 22.60
CA ILE A 143 3.25 16.17 22.34
C ILE A 143 4.22 16.42 23.51
N THR A 144 5.37 15.74 23.48
CA THR A 144 6.67 16.31 23.91
C THR A 144 7.69 16.14 22.77
N PRO A 145 8.34 17.23 22.28
CA PRO A 145 9.23 17.16 21.14
C PRO A 145 10.66 16.89 21.59
N ALA A 146 10.98 15.64 21.91
CA ALA A 146 12.39 15.21 22.06
C ALA A 146 12.46 13.69 22.11
N HIS A 147 12.55 13.08 20.93
CA HIS A 147 13.15 11.78 20.58
C HIS A 147 12.29 11.09 19.51
N HIS A 148 12.75 11.22 18.28
CA HIS A 148 12.37 10.34 17.19
C HIS A 148 12.67 8.89 17.60
N THR A 149 11.66 8.15 18.02
CA THR A 149 11.67 6.70 17.94
C THR A 149 10.61 6.28 16.92
N GLN A 150 11.13 5.74 15.85
CA GLN A 150 10.51 5.16 14.68
C GLN A 150 9.59 3.99 15.10
N LEU A 151 8.45 4.29 15.72
CA LEU A 151 7.43 3.31 16.05
C LEU A 151 6.55 3.08 14.81
N ALA A 152 6.95 2.04 14.07
CA ALA A 152 6.18 1.16 13.22
C ALA A 152 4.93 1.74 12.54
N LEU A 153 5.12 2.13 11.29
CA LEU A 153 4.09 2.30 10.24
C LEU A 153 3.22 1.04 9.99
N ASN A 154 3.41 -0.05 10.75
CA ASN A 154 2.92 -1.40 10.45
C ASN A 154 1.61 -1.79 11.17
N ASP A 155 1.08 -0.97 12.08
CA ASP A 155 -0.15 -1.29 12.84
C ASP A 155 -1.33 -0.33 12.58
N MET A 156 -1.25 0.55 11.57
CA MET A 156 -2.41 1.35 11.16
C MET A 156 -3.25 0.67 10.08
N PRO A 157 -4.60 0.76 10.14
CA PRO A 157 -5.47 0.27 9.07
C PRO A 157 -5.13 0.96 7.74
N ALA A 158 -5.07 0.17 6.66
CA ALA A 158 -4.50 0.58 5.37
C ALA A 158 -5.12 1.87 4.76
N GLY A 159 -6.35 2.25 5.15
CA GLY A 159 -6.99 3.49 4.72
C GLY A 159 -6.43 4.78 5.35
N PHE A 160 -5.71 4.69 6.47
CA PHE A 160 -5.18 5.85 7.20
C PHE A 160 -3.73 6.19 6.84
N ALA A 161 -3.04 5.32 6.10
CA ALA A 161 -1.68 5.55 5.65
C ALA A 161 -1.58 6.66 4.59
N PHE A 162 -2.68 6.98 3.90
CA PHE A 162 -2.73 7.97 2.81
C PHE A 162 -3.30 9.32 3.21
N LEU A 163 -3.81 9.45 4.43
CA LEU A 163 -4.41 10.69 4.93
C LEU A 163 -3.33 11.58 5.54
N THR A 164 -3.40 12.86 5.22
CA THR A 164 -2.60 13.87 5.93
C THR A 164 -3.04 13.95 7.38
N ASP A 165 -2.16 14.40 8.27
CA ASP A 165 -2.49 14.54 9.70
C ASP A 165 -3.75 15.40 9.95
N VAL A 166 -3.97 16.38 9.08
CA VAL A 166 -5.17 17.23 9.08
C VAL A 166 -6.43 16.44 8.73
N ALA A 167 -6.41 15.65 7.66
CA ALA A 167 -7.56 14.84 7.25
C ALA A 167 -7.87 13.75 8.29
N ARG A 168 -6.85 13.23 8.98
CA ARG A 168 -7.04 12.29 10.09
C ARG A 168 -7.75 12.94 11.28
N ALA A 169 -7.36 14.16 11.65
CA ALA A 169 -7.97 14.90 12.76
C ALA A 169 -9.44 15.28 12.49
N GLU A 170 -9.79 15.63 11.25
CA GLU A 170 -11.17 15.97 10.87
C GLU A 170 -12.11 14.76 10.95
N ILE A 171 -11.69 13.60 10.44
CA ILE A 171 -12.48 12.36 10.49
C ILE A 171 -12.69 11.91 11.94
N ALA A 172 -11.63 11.98 12.76
CA ALA A 172 -11.75 11.67 14.19
C ALA A 172 -12.76 12.60 14.89
N SER A 173 -12.74 13.89 14.56
CA SER A 173 -13.64 14.89 15.14
C SER A 173 -15.11 14.66 14.76
N SER A 174 -15.39 14.10 13.58
CA SER A 174 -16.77 13.81 13.16
C SER A 174 -17.33 12.51 13.77
N MET A 175 -16.49 11.50 14.02
CA MET A 175 -16.97 10.19 14.47
C MET A 175 -17.15 10.06 15.99
N VAL A 176 -16.35 10.78 16.78
CA VAL A 176 -16.37 10.70 18.24
C VAL A 176 -17.70 11.11 18.89
N PRO A 177 -18.39 12.18 18.45
CA PRO A 177 -19.67 12.59 19.04
C PRO A 177 -20.79 11.56 18.83
N ASP A 178 -20.87 10.96 17.65
CA ASP A 178 -21.91 10.00 17.29
C ASP A 178 -21.77 8.70 18.10
N GLU A 179 -20.54 8.24 18.32
CA GLU A 179 -20.30 7.02 19.07
C GLU A 179 -20.53 7.22 20.59
N LEU A 180 -20.20 8.41 21.11
CA LEU A 180 -20.55 8.80 22.48
C LEU A 180 -22.07 8.87 22.68
N ALA A 181 -22.81 9.38 21.69
CA ALA A 181 -24.26 9.44 21.74
C ALA A 181 -24.92 8.06 21.65
N LYS A 182 -24.31 7.11 20.92
CA LYS A 182 -24.76 5.72 20.85
C LYS A 182 -24.56 5.00 22.19
N ARG A 183 -23.38 5.12 22.80
CA ARG A 183 -23.10 4.51 24.11
C ARG A 183 -24.03 4.99 25.22
N LYS A 184 -24.33 6.29 25.28
CA LYS A 184 -25.30 6.82 26.25
C LYS A 184 -26.69 6.19 26.11
N ARG A 185 -27.12 5.89 24.88
CA ARG A 185 -28.41 5.22 24.62
C ARG A 185 -28.38 3.77 25.09
N ASP A 186 -27.29 3.06 24.82
CA ASP A 186 -27.14 1.66 25.21
C ASP A 186 -27.06 1.49 26.74
N ASP A 187 -26.31 2.37 27.42
CA ASP A 187 -26.23 2.39 28.89
C ASP A 187 -27.58 2.71 29.55
N GLN A 188 -28.35 3.62 28.94
CA GLN A 188 -29.68 3.98 29.44
C GLN A 188 -30.67 2.82 29.23
N ALA A 189 -30.59 2.11 28.11
CA ALA A 189 -31.39 0.93 27.82
C ALA A 189 -31.05 -0.24 28.78
N GLU A 190 -29.77 -0.45 29.12
CA GLU A 190 -29.38 -1.44 30.11
C GLU A 190 -29.91 -1.12 31.52
N ARG A 191 -29.83 0.15 31.95
CA ARG A 191 -30.35 0.57 33.26
C ARG A 191 -31.87 0.36 33.37
N GLN A 192 -32.62 0.65 32.31
CA GLN A 192 -34.06 0.40 32.27
C GLN A 192 -34.38 -1.09 32.39
N LYS A 193 -33.68 -1.95 31.65
CA LYS A 193 -33.84 -3.41 31.73
C LYS A 193 -33.60 -3.95 33.14
N ARG A 194 -32.54 -3.48 33.81
CA ARG A 194 -32.22 -3.88 35.19
C ARG A 194 -33.30 -3.44 36.18
N SER A 195 -33.80 -2.20 36.06
CA SER A 195 -34.87 -1.69 36.94
C SER A 195 -36.19 -2.48 36.84
N LEU A 196 -36.56 -2.91 35.63
CA LEU A 196 -37.77 -3.70 35.39
C LEU A 196 -37.66 -5.11 36.00
N GLN A 197 -36.49 -5.74 35.89
CA GLN A 197 -36.25 -7.06 36.49
C GLN A 197 -36.30 -7.03 38.03
N THR A 198 -35.83 -5.95 38.66
CA THR A 198 -35.89 -5.81 40.12
C THR A 198 -37.31 -5.61 40.61
N SER A 199 -38.17 -4.90 39.87
CA SER A 199 -39.59 -4.69 40.24
C SER A 199 -40.49 -5.92 40.09
N LEU A 200 -40.09 -6.92 39.29
CA LEU A 200 -40.84 -8.16 39.07
C LEU A 200 -40.54 -9.26 40.11
N SER A 201 -39.57 -9.02 41.00
CA SER A 201 -39.11 -9.99 42.00
C SER A 201 -39.56 -9.65 43.44
N THR A 202 -40.49 -8.70 43.59
CA THR A 202 -41.16 -8.31 44.84
C THR A 202 -42.66 -8.51 44.68
#